data_AF-J1H114-F1
#
_entry.id   AF-J1H114-F1
#
_cell.length_a   1.000
_cell.length_b   1.000
_cell.length_c   1.000
_cell.angle_alpha   90.00
_cell.angle_beta   90.00
_cell.angle_gamma   90.00
#
_symmetry.space_group_name_H-M   'P 1'
#
loop_
_entity.id
_entity.type
_entity.pdbx_description
1 polymer ?
#
loop_
_entity_poly.entity_id
_entity_poly.type
_entity_poly.pdbx_seq_one_letter_code
_entity_poly.pdbx_strand_id
1 'polypeptide(L)'
;MNTEQAAAIDVFRELGWVGTASEQWPTLPIGTSQQRRIARDGLKSRDWDERDPEAFRLRSTFPEDIDCIALLAFAIRCGITARRAVSLRWSRLFSNDVHVALLSERGQRFAADYINRESSGHDIADVQETPRHGPAWLQLVRDLDLEPPRRLGYAVAWTTLALKALNGESDPQPFKAEAEEHLSLAVEVRLPPHGALGDLLLRDLLPRERRLDVCLAGLESASRPSDRADWGRLLADLEITDDEVREHADLLLGALAVGEGPLLEGLGTRCATALGDEYLPDLLVITGAARTQKAAKALLSALAGRPRPEQVAGIEPLLADLLLRDGGIAKAARRLHEAWGIDSEAPKAETELLPWLPVPPTWQVPAFDPGPATAEHLTELAAALERSPDPLLAERFVATLHAVVRRDPQEAELALGGLNGVNARHRLGLDVYAEWQQPPLEECRSRGRSTRTGSRPQTGGGACGRVAAESRRSHHRSGGSSRAAAAVRRGRRRSARWGSLLGAAAPRYHCRHRGPDLTRPDDPRQRAVRRRLCSKRRDSAPSRPHTRLDCRPGAGPADGAPSGRALGR
;
A
#
# COMPACT_ATOMS: atom_id res chain seq x y z
N MET A 1 -33.94 -4.29 16.13
CA MET A 1 -33.60 -3.95 17.53
C MET A 1 -33.99 -5.09 18.48
N ASN A 2 -33.14 -5.45 19.46
CA ASN A 2 -33.45 -6.44 20.51
C ASN A 2 -33.84 -5.78 21.86
N THR A 3 -34.18 -6.58 22.88
CA THR A 3 -34.58 -6.10 24.22
C THR A 3 -33.47 -5.33 24.96
N GLU A 4 -32.20 -5.72 24.82
CA GLU A 4 -31.07 -5.02 25.45
C GLU A 4 -30.81 -3.65 24.81
N GLN A 5 -30.91 -3.57 23.48
CA GLN A 5 -30.84 -2.30 22.74
C GLN A 5 -32.04 -1.41 23.06
N ALA A 6 -33.25 -1.95 23.12
CA ALA A 6 -34.45 -1.20 23.49
C ALA A 6 -34.28 -0.55 24.88
N ALA A 7 -33.86 -1.33 25.89
CA ALA A 7 -33.58 -0.80 27.23
C ALA A 7 -32.46 0.25 27.25
N ALA A 8 -31.46 0.16 26.35
CA ALA A 8 -30.44 1.20 26.22
C ALA A 8 -30.98 2.49 25.57
N ILE A 9 -31.90 2.39 24.60
CA ILE A 9 -32.60 3.53 23.99
C ILE A 9 -33.57 4.18 24.97
N ASP A 10 -34.26 3.41 25.80
CA ASP A 10 -35.13 3.94 26.84
C ASP A 10 -34.34 4.77 27.86
N VAL A 11 -33.15 4.30 28.28
CA VAL A 11 -32.23 5.07 29.13
C VAL A 11 -31.71 6.34 28.42
N PHE A 12 -31.40 6.26 27.12
CA PHE A 12 -30.98 7.42 26.32
C PHE A 12 -32.08 8.50 26.24
N ARG A 13 -33.34 8.08 26.09
CA ARG A 13 -34.52 8.96 26.14
C ARG A 13 -34.77 9.53 27.54
N GLU A 14 -34.73 8.69 28.58
CA GLU A 14 -34.91 9.09 29.99
C GLU A 14 -33.91 10.16 30.41
N LEU A 15 -32.66 10.04 29.96
CA LEU A 15 -31.59 11.00 30.24
C LEU A 15 -31.61 12.24 29.32
N GLY A 16 -32.61 12.38 28.45
CA GLY A 16 -32.86 13.59 27.66
C GLY A 16 -31.88 13.83 26.51
N TRP A 17 -31.31 12.77 25.90
CA TRP A 17 -30.35 12.93 24.79
C TRP A 17 -31.00 13.14 23.41
N VAL A 18 -32.27 12.78 23.23
CA VAL A 18 -32.99 12.93 21.95
C VAL A 18 -33.10 14.41 21.56
N GLY A 19 -32.75 14.73 20.31
CA GLY A 19 -32.83 16.10 19.77
C GLY A 19 -31.81 17.09 20.33
N THR A 20 -30.78 16.62 21.05
CA THR A 20 -29.73 17.49 21.62
C THR A 20 -28.67 17.89 20.60
N ALA A 21 -28.11 19.08 20.76
CA ALA A 21 -27.07 19.61 19.88
C ALA A 21 -25.68 19.03 20.22
N SER A 22 -24.77 18.96 19.25
CA SER A 22 -23.50 18.22 19.37
C SER A 22 -22.60 18.75 20.49
N GLU A 23 -22.68 20.06 20.74
CA GLU A 23 -21.91 20.81 21.73
C GLU A 23 -22.34 20.47 23.16
N GLN A 24 -23.55 19.90 23.34
CA GLN A 24 -24.12 19.53 24.64
C GLN A 24 -23.68 18.11 25.07
N TRP A 25 -23.42 17.22 24.12
CA TRP A 25 -23.14 15.80 24.41
C TRP A 25 -22.04 15.52 25.44
N PRO A 26 -20.94 16.30 25.54
CA PRO A 26 -19.94 16.09 26.59
C PRO A 26 -20.43 16.40 28.02
N THR A 27 -21.49 17.21 28.18
CA THR A 27 -21.98 17.66 29.51
C THR A 27 -23.29 17.02 29.96
N LEU A 28 -24.05 16.39 29.04
CA LEU A 28 -25.31 15.68 29.34
C LEU A 28 -25.17 14.60 30.43
N PRO A 29 -26.25 14.24 31.15
CA PRO A 29 -26.18 13.18 32.16
C PRO A 29 -26.04 11.80 31.52
N ILE A 30 -25.21 10.94 32.12
CA ILE A 30 -25.06 9.52 31.76
C ILE A 30 -25.74 8.58 32.76
N GLY A 31 -26.53 9.12 33.67
CA GLY A 31 -27.32 8.38 34.64
C GLY A 31 -26.51 7.66 35.72
N THR A 32 -27.24 6.82 36.47
CA THR A 32 -26.71 5.98 37.55
C THR A 32 -25.78 4.87 37.03
N SER A 33 -25.01 4.23 37.92
CA SER A 33 -24.19 3.06 37.55
C SER A 33 -24.99 1.90 36.95
N GLN A 34 -26.29 1.77 37.29
CA GLN A 34 -27.17 0.77 36.70
C GLN A 34 -27.59 1.18 35.27
N GLN A 35 -28.04 2.41 35.07
CA GLN A 35 -28.36 2.96 33.73
C GLN A 35 -27.16 2.87 32.78
N ARG A 36 -25.96 3.28 33.23
CA ARG A 36 -24.71 3.12 32.45
C ARG A 36 -24.42 1.68 32.07
N ARG A 37 -24.69 0.73 32.98
CA ARG A 37 -24.49 -0.71 32.71
C ARG A 37 -25.47 -1.20 31.64
N ILE A 38 -26.75 -0.85 31.75
CA ILE A 38 -27.79 -1.18 30.77
C ILE A 38 -27.42 -0.62 29.40
N ALA A 39 -27.14 0.69 29.34
CA ALA A 39 -26.70 1.38 28.12
C ALA A 39 -25.48 0.72 27.48
N ARG A 40 -24.40 0.51 28.25
CA ARG A 40 -23.19 -0.17 27.75
C ARG A 40 -23.50 -1.58 27.27
N ASP A 41 -24.25 -2.36 28.03
CA ASP A 41 -24.46 -3.78 27.73
C ASP A 41 -25.35 -3.98 26.49
N GLY A 42 -26.32 -3.08 26.23
CA GLY A 42 -27.08 -3.04 24.97
C GLY A 42 -26.30 -2.48 23.77
N LEU A 43 -25.41 -1.49 23.97
CA LEU A 43 -24.74 -0.75 22.89
C LEU A 43 -23.35 -1.32 22.49
N LYS A 44 -22.75 -2.18 23.31
CA LYS A 44 -21.42 -2.78 23.06
C LYS A 44 -21.34 -3.77 21.89
N SER A 45 -22.47 -4.20 21.33
CA SER A 45 -22.53 -5.29 20.34
C SER A 45 -23.65 -5.08 19.30
N ARG A 46 -23.76 -6.01 18.35
CA ARG A 46 -24.65 -5.99 17.16
C ARG A 46 -24.32 -4.86 16.19
N ASP A 47 -24.89 -4.88 15.00
CA ASP A 47 -24.76 -3.76 14.09
C ASP A 47 -25.79 -2.69 14.45
N TRP A 48 -25.43 -1.43 14.25
CA TRP A 48 -26.35 -0.31 14.43
C TRP A 48 -27.10 0.01 13.15
N ASP A 49 -26.60 -0.52 12.03
CA ASP A 49 -27.11 -0.31 10.69
C ASP A 49 -27.37 -1.67 10.03
N GLU A 50 -28.54 -1.79 9.42
CA GLU A 50 -28.87 -2.88 8.51
C GLU A 50 -28.68 -2.39 7.07
N ARG A 51 -28.20 -3.26 6.19
CA ARG A 51 -28.07 -2.94 4.77
C ARG A 51 -29.45 -3.00 4.15
N ASP A 52 -29.94 -1.85 3.70
CA ASP A 52 -31.14 -1.72 2.88
C ASP A 52 -30.76 -2.07 1.43
N PRO A 53 -31.23 -3.21 0.87
CA PRO A 53 -30.88 -3.61 -0.48
C PRO A 53 -31.57 -2.74 -1.53
N GLU A 54 -32.77 -2.25 -1.24
CA GLU A 54 -33.61 -1.50 -2.18
C GLU A 54 -33.14 -0.05 -2.28
N ALA A 55 -32.72 0.56 -1.16
CA ALA A 55 -32.24 1.94 -1.11
C ALA A 55 -30.73 2.11 -1.40
N PHE A 56 -29.98 1.01 -1.59
CA PHE A 56 -28.51 0.97 -1.68
C PHE A 56 -27.80 1.72 -0.53
N ARG A 57 -28.39 1.70 0.66
CA ARG A 57 -27.94 2.49 1.82
C ARG A 57 -27.85 1.64 3.08
N LEU A 58 -27.09 2.15 4.04
CA LEU A 58 -27.16 1.67 5.42
C LEU A 58 -28.33 2.39 6.09
N ARG A 59 -29.28 1.63 6.63
CA ARG A 59 -30.42 2.14 7.40
C ARG A 59 -30.18 1.84 8.87
N SER A 60 -30.37 2.85 9.73
CA SER A 60 -30.31 2.65 11.18
C SER A 60 -31.31 1.58 11.64
N THR A 61 -30.87 0.72 12.53
CA THR A 61 -31.70 -0.29 13.23
C THR A 61 -32.49 0.29 14.39
N PHE A 62 -32.30 1.58 14.69
CA PHE A 62 -32.99 2.32 15.72
C PHE A 62 -34.16 3.16 15.15
N PRO A 63 -35.14 3.54 15.98
CA PRO A 63 -36.19 4.48 15.60
C PRO A 63 -35.67 5.81 15.04
N GLU A 64 -36.45 6.46 14.18
CA GLU A 64 -36.05 7.68 13.46
C GLU A 64 -35.82 8.92 14.37
N ASP A 65 -36.33 8.90 15.61
CA ASP A 65 -36.00 9.92 16.63
C ASP A 65 -34.59 9.78 17.23
N ILE A 66 -33.87 8.69 16.94
CA ILE A 66 -32.56 8.38 17.50
C ILE A 66 -31.45 8.74 16.51
N ASP A 67 -30.81 9.89 16.72
CA ASP A 67 -29.53 10.20 16.07
C ASP A 67 -28.44 9.23 16.54
N CYS A 68 -27.89 8.46 15.60
CA CYS A 68 -26.82 7.50 15.85
C CYS A 68 -25.49 8.15 16.23
N ILE A 69 -25.29 9.43 15.88
CA ILE A 69 -24.10 10.21 16.26
C ILE A 69 -24.18 10.58 17.75
N ALA A 70 -25.30 11.17 18.19
CA ALA A 70 -25.60 11.40 19.60
C ALA A 70 -25.57 10.10 20.42
N LEU A 71 -26.15 9.01 19.91
CA LEU A 71 -26.12 7.69 20.55
C LEU A 71 -24.70 7.15 20.70
N LEU A 72 -23.80 7.39 19.73
CA LEU A 72 -22.39 7.01 19.84
C LEU A 72 -21.68 7.81 20.93
N ALA A 73 -21.90 9.13 21.00
CA ALA A 73 -21.35 9.97 22.06
C ALA A 73 -21.79 9.47 23.45
N PHE A 74 -23.08 9.20 23.63
CA PHE A 74 -23.62 8.58 24.84
C PHE A 74 -22.99 7.22 25.15
N ALA A 75 -22.88 6.33 24.16
CA ALA A 75 -22.33 4.98 24.31
C ALA A 75 -20.85 5.01 24.74
N ILE A 76 -20.06 5.92 24.13
CA ILE A 76 -18.66 6.18 24.50
C ILE A 76 -18.61 6.52 25.99
N ARG A 77 -19.34 7.54 26.44
CA ARG A 77 -19.35 7.98 27.84
C ARG A 77 -19.81 6.86 28.79
N CYS A 78 -20.87 6.13 28.43
CA CYS A 78 -21.45 5.07 29.25
C CYS A 78 -20.54 3.84 29.47
N GLY A 79 -19.66 3.48 28.53
CA GLY A 79 -18.81 2.31 28.76
C GLY A 79 -18.33 1.48 27.58
N ILE A 80 -18.69 1.76 26.32
CA ILE A 80 -18.26 0.88 25.22
C ILE A 80 -16.74 0.88 25.06
N THR A 81 -16.20 -0.14 24.38
CA THR A 81 -14.76 -0.23 24.12
C THR A 81 -14.35 0.67 22.95
N ALA A 82 -13.09 1.09 22.90
CA ALA A 82 -12.58 1.90 21.80
C ALA A 82 -12.67 1.15 20.46
N ARG A 83 -12.40 -0.18 20.46
CA ARG A 83 -12.67 -1.07 19.32
C ARG A 83 -14.11 -0.96 18.81
N ARG A 84 -15.09 -0.91 19.72
CA ARG A 84 -16.50 -0.79 19.35
C ARG A 84 -16.81 0.59 18.77
N ALA A 85 -16.34 1.66 19.41
CA ALA A 85 -16.58 3.02 18.96
C ALA A 85 -16.03 3.25 17.53
N VAL A 86 -14.78 2.84 17.26
CA VAL A 86 -14.20 2.94 15.90
C VAL A 86 -14.93 2.05 14.88
N SER A 87 -15.40 0.85 15.28
CA SER A 87 -16.11 -0.05 14.36
C SER A 87 -17.44 0.49 13.85
N LEU A 88 -18.05 1.42 14.58
CA LEU A 88 -19.36 1.97 14.25
C LEU A 88 -19.31 3.03 13.15
N ARG A 89 -18.14 3.57 12.80
CA ARG A 89 -17.91 4.61 11.74
C ARG A 89 -18.63 5.95 11.93
N TRP A 90 -19.72 6.02 12.69
CA TRP A 90 -20.45 7.24 13.07
C TRP A 90 -19.56 8.30 13.74
N SER A 91 -18.44 7.90 14.36
CA SER A 91 -17.44 8.83 14.96
C SER A 91 -16.88 9.84 13.95
N ARG A 92 -16.84 9.48 12.67
CA ARG A 92 -16.38 10.33 11.55
C ARG A 92 -17.17 11.63 11.39
N LEU A 93 -18.34 11.71 12.02
CA LEU A 93 -19.26 12.85 11.95
C LEU A 93 -19.16 13.77 13.19
N PHE A 94 -18.34 13.43 14.19
CA PHE A 94 -18.04 14.35 15.30
C PHE A 94 -17.28 15.59 14.81
N SER A 95 -17.49 16.72 15.47
CA SER A 95 -16.53 17.83 15.42
C SER A 95 -15.28 17.46 16.22
N ASN A 96 -14.13 18.09 15.94
CA ASN A 96 -12.90 17.79 16.68
C ASN A 96 -13.03 18.15 18.17
N ASP A 97 -13.73 19.22 18.53
CA ASP A 97 -13.95 19.63 19.93
C ASP A 97 -14.76 18.58 20.72
N VAL A 98 -15.85 18.07 20.12
CA VAL A 98 -16.65 16.98 20.69
C VAL A 98 -15.80 15.71 20.81
N HIS A 99 -14.98 15.41 19.81
CA HIS A 99 -14.12 14.24 19.81
C HIS A 99 -13.06 14.30 20.93
N VAL A 100 -12.41 15.46 21.12
CA VAL A 100 -11.46 15.69 22.22
C VAL A 100 -12.17 15.56 23.57
N ALA A 101 -13.31 16.25 23.76
CA ALA A 101 -14.03 16.24 25.04
C ALA A 101 -14.45 14.82 25.47
N LEU A 102 -15.04 14.04 24.55
CA LEU A 102 -15.48 12.67 24.81
C LEU A 102 -14.31 11.71 25.11
N LEU A 103 -13.17 11.85 24.43
CA LEU A 103 -12.02 10.97 24.65
C LEU A 103 -11.22 11.35 25.91
N SER A 104 -11.13 12.64 26.25
CA SER A 104 -10.52 13.13 27.48
C SER A 104 -11.27 12.69 28.74
N GLU A 105 -12.61 12.80 28.77
CA GLU A 105 -13.44 12.31 29.89
C GLU A 105 -13.24 10.80 30.14
N ARG A 106 -12.98 10.04 29.08
CA ARG A 106 -12.74 8.59 29.12
C ARG A 106 -11.34 8.21 29.57
N GLY A 107 -10.42 9.18 29.64
CA GLY A 107 -9.07 9.05 30.16
C GLY A 107 -8.07 8.37 29.22
N GLN A 108 -6.79 8.57 29.53
CA GLN A 108 -5.61 8.17 28.74
C GLN A 108 -5.73 6.79 28.06
N ARG A 109 -6.07 5.75 28.83
CA ARG A 109 -6.13 4.37 28.31
C ARG A 109 -7.18 4.19 27.21
N PHE A 110 -8.31 4.90 27.31
CA PHE A 110 -9.34 4.83 26.27
C PHE A 110 -8.93 5.65 25.04
N ALA A 111 -8.46 6.88 25.24
CA ALA A 111 -7.99 7.75 24.16
C ALA A 111 -6.88 7.09 23.33
N ALA A 112 -5.84 6.55 23.98
CA ALA A 112 -4.75 5.84 23.30
C ALA A 112 -5.23 4.59 22.53
N ASP A 113 -6.09 3.76 23.14
CA ASP A 113 -6.65 2.56 22.49
C ASP A 113 -7.55 2.92 21.28
N TYR A 114 -8.22 4.07 21.35
CA TYR A 114 -9.06 4.63 20.31
C TYR A 114 -8.25 5.20 19.14
N ILE A 115 -7.35 6.16 19.40
CA ILE A 115 -6.54 6.81 18.35
C ILE A 115 -5.71 5.75 17.61
N ASN A 116 -5.10 4.80 18.33
CA ASN A 116 -4.34 3.68 17.74
C ASN A 116 -5.17 2.83 16.75
N ARG A 117 -6.49 2.74 16.92
CA ARG A 117 -7.39 2.02 15.99
C ARG A 117 -7.91 2.89 14.87
N GLU A 118 -8.31 4.14 15.15
CA GLU A 118 -8.84 5.02 14.12
C GLU A 118 -7.75 5.40 13.10
N SER A 119 -6.53 5.68 13.58
CA SER A 119 -5.33 5.93 12.75
C SER A 119 -4.78 4.68 12.03
N SER A 120 -5.33 3.48 12.28
CA SER A 120 -5.04 2.26 11.51
C SER A 120 -5.89 2.11 10.24
N GLY A 121 -6.81 3.06 9.96
CA GLY A 121 -7.84 2.92 8.94
C GLY A 121 -7.33 2.80 7.49
N HIS A 122 -8.08 2.07 6.66
CA HIS A 122 -7.82 1.92 5.22
C HIS A 122 -8.11 3.19 4.39
N ASP A 123 -8.68 4.25 5.00
CA ASP A 123 -9.04 5.50 4.32
C ASP A 123 -7.86 6.49 4.19
N ILE A 124 -6.64 6.09 4.56
CA ILE A 124 -5.41 6.84 4.26
C ILE A 124 -5.00 6.52 2.80
N ALA A 125 -5.93 6.73 1.87
CA ALA A 125 -5.71 6.52 0.44
C ALA A 125 -4.80 7.61 -0.15
N ASP A 126 -4.71 8.76 0.52
CA ASP A 126 -3.82 9.86 0.20
C ASP A 126 -2.99 10.24 1.44
N VAL A 127 -1.69 10.52 1.22
CA VAL A 127 -0.74 11.02 2.23
C VAL A 127 -0.60 12.55 2.20
N GLN A 128 -1.24 13.23 1.25
CA GLN A 128 -1.29 14.69 1.14
C GLN A 128 -2.34 15.32 2.06
N GLU A 129 -3.46 14.64 2.29
CA GLU A 129 -4.58 15.19 3.06
C GLU A 129 -4.47 14.92 4.56
N THR A 130 -4.71 15.94 5.38
CA THR A 130 -4.82 15.78 6.83
C THR A 130 -6.04 14.92 7.17
N PRO A 131 -5.90 13.79 7.87
CA PRO A 131 -7.04 12.98 8.31
C PRO A 131 -8.02 13.84 9.13
N ARG A 132 -9.33 13.65 8.92
CA ARG A 132 -10.39 14.48 9.53
C ARG A 132 -10.21 14.75 11.03
N HIS A 133 -9.87 13.71 11.80
CA HIS A 133 -9.65 13.80 13.24
C HIS A 133 -8.17 13.88 13.65
N GLY A 134 -7.25 14.02 12.69
CA GLY A 134 -5.84 14.27 12.92
C GLY A 134 -5.56 15.39 13.93
N PRO A 135 -6.24 16.56 13.85
CA PRO A 135 -6.10 17.62 14.85
C PRO A 135 -6.51 17.17 16.26
N ALA A 136 -7.64 16.46 16.38
CA ALA A 136 -8.13 15.95 17.66
C ALA A 136 -7.20 14.88 18.25
N TRP A 137 -6.66 13.97 17.42
CA TRP A 137 -5.68 12.97 17.85
C TRP A 137 -4.41 13.61 18.40
N LEU A 138 -3.87 14.59 17.69
CA LEU A 138 -2.63 15.26 18.08
C LEU A 138 -2.83 16.11 19.35
N GLN A 139 -3.98 16.79 19.47
CA GLN A 139 -4.35 17.47 20.70
C GLN A 139 -4.47 16.48 21.87
N LEU A 140 -5.18 15.37 21.71
CA LEU A 140 -5.32 14.35 22.77
C LEU A 140 -3.99 13.72 23.20
N VAL A 141 -3.07 13.50 22.25
CA VAL A 141 -1.72 13.00 22.56
C VAL A 141 -0.96 13.99 23.45
N ARG A 142 -1.04 15.29 23.16
CA ARG A 142 -0.41 16.37 23.94
C ARG A 142 -1.10 16.58 25.30
N ASP A 143 -2.42 16.77 25.30
CA ASP A 143 -3.23 17.12 26.47
C ASP A 143 -3.25 16.00 27.53
N LEU A 144 -3.12 14.74 27.11
CA LEU A 144 -3.15 13.57 27.98
C LEU A 144 -1.78 12.90 28.20
N ASP A 145 -0.68 13.47 27.66
CA ASP A 145 0.69 12.92 27.74
C ASP A 145 0.76 11.46 27.28
N LEU A 146 0.26 11.19 26.07
CA LEU A 146 0.21 9.85 25.47
C LEU A 146 1.46 9.56 24.64
N GLU A 147 1.86 8.29 24.56
CA GLU A 147 2.83 7.85 23.57
C GLU A 147 2.25 7.98 22.15
N PRO A 148 2.97 8.60 21.20
CA PRO A 148 2.55 8.71 19.79
C PRO A 148 2.18 7.35 19.17
N PRO A 149 0.98 7.20 18.59
CA PRO A 149 0.58 5.96 17.94
C PRO A 149 1.45 5.64 16.72
N ARG A 150 2.12 4.48 16.75
CA ARG A 150 2.90 3.90 15.64
C ARG A 150 2.00 3.42 14.51
N ARG A 151 1.31 4.35 13.86
CA ARG A 151 0.33 4.15 12.79
C ARG A 151 0.51 5.17 11.69
N LEU A 152 0.36 4.70 10.44
CA LEU A 152 0.47 5.53 9.25
C LEU A 152 -0.45 6.76 9.31
N GLY A 153 -1.71 6.60 9.74
CA GLY A 153 -2.66 7.71 9.79
C GLY A 153 -2.30 8.77 10.82
N TYR A 154 -1.66 8.39 11.92
CA TYR A 154 -1.16 9.34 12.91
C TYR A 154 0.07 10.08 12.37
N ALA A 155 0.99 9.38 11.70
CA ALA A 155 2.13 10.01 11.03
C ALA A 155 1.69 11.02 9.96
N VAL A 156 0.72 10.69 9.09
CA VAL A 156 0.14 11.63 8.10
C VAL A 156 -0.54 12.82 8.79
N ALA A 157 -1.28 12.59 9.87
CA ALA A 157 -1.88 13.67 10.64
C ALA A 157 -0.82 14.63 11.19
N TRP A 158 0.26 14.11 11.79
CA TRP A 158 1.32 14.95 12.33
C TRP A 158 2.09 15.69 11.23
N THR A 159 2.52 15.02 10.16
CA THR A 159 3.31 15.67 9.09
C THR A 159 2.52 16.74 8.35
N THR A 160 1.27 16.46 7.97
CA THR A 160 0.43 17.46 7.27
C THR A 160 0.13 18.66 8.17
N LEU A 161 -0.09 18.47 9.47
CA LEU A 161 -0.31 19.58 10.42
C LEU A 161 0.97 20.36 10.72
N ALA A 162 2.13 19.68 10.85
CA ALA A 162 3.42 20.34 11.04
C ALA A 162 3.77 21.23 9.83
N LEU A 163 3.51 20.76 8.60
CA LEU A 163 3.75 21.53 7.39
C LEU A 163 2.83 22.77 7.32
N LYS A 164 1.55 22.62 7.63
CA LYS A 164 0.59 23.73 7.74
C LYS A 164 1.01 24.76 8.80
N ALA A 165 1.50 24.32 9.95
CA ALA A 165 2.03 25.19 10.99
C ALA A 165 3.28 25.97 10.51
N LEU A 166 4.21 25.31 9.82
CA LEU A 166 5.37 25.99 9.21
C LEU A 166 4.98 26.97 8.09
N ASN A 167 3.88 26.72 7.39
CA ASN A 167 3.30 27.63 6.40
C ASN A 167 2.49 28.79 7.03
N GLY A 168 2.35 28.83 8.35
CA GLY A 168 1.72 29.93 9.10
C GLY A 168 0.23 29.75 9.44
N GLU A 169 -0.34 28.54 9.24
CA GLU A 169 -1.73 28.26 9.61
C GLU A 169 -1.94 28.07 11.13
N SER A 170 -0.87 27.76 11.88
CA SER A 170 -0.90 27.58 13.35
C SER A 170 0.51 27.74 13.95
N ASP A 171 0.64 27.64 15.28
CA ASP A 171 1.94 27.76 15.97
C ASP A 171 2.88 26.58 15.62
N PRO A 172 4.07 26.83 15.04
CA PRO A 172 5.04 25.79 14.73
C PRO A 172 5.88 25.30 15.94
N GLN A 173 5.84 25.97 17.10
CA GLN A 173 6.71 25.62 18.23
C GLN A 173 6.49 24.20 18.79
N PRO A 174 5.25 23.70 18.98
CA PRO A 174 5.03 22.32 19.41
C PRO A 174 5.64 21.30 18.43
N PHE A 175 5.44 21.50 17.14
CA PHE A 175 5.97 20.63 16.10
C PHE A 175 7.50 20.63 16.04
N LYS A 176 8.16 21.76 16.34
CA LYS A 176 9.62 21.82 16.46
C LYS A 176 10.14 21.04 17.67
N ALA A 177 9.42 21.05 18.80
CA ALA A 177 9.80 20.29 19.98
C ALA A 177 9.62 18.76 19.81
N GLU A 178 8.64 18.36 19.00
CA GLU A 178 8.25 16.96 18.75
C GLU A 178 8.94 16.32 17.53
N ALA A 179 9.70 17.10 16.76
CA ALA A 179 10.14 16.75 15.41
C ALA A 179 11.00 15.49 15.32
N GLU A 180 11.96 15.31 16.23
CA GLU A 180 12.89 14.17 16.21
C GLU A 180 12.15 12.84 16.43
N GLU A 181 11.20 12.81 17.37
CA GLU A 181 10.36 11.64 17.64
C GLU A 181 9.41 11.33 16.47
N HIS A 182 8.71 12.33 15.96
CA HIS A 182 7.64 12.11 14.98
C HIS A 182 8.15 11.86 13.57
N LEU A 183 9.30 12.44 13.18
CA LEU A 183 9.96 12.09 11.91
C LEU A 183 10.60 10.69 11.96
N SER A 184 11.13 10.29 13.12
CA SER A 184 11.56 8.89 13.34
C SER A 184 10.39 7.91 13.27
N LEU A 185 9.25 8.25 13.89
CA LEU A 185 8.01 7.46 13.81
C LEU A 185 7.50 7.35 12.37
N ALA A 186 7.57 8.43 11.58
CA ALA A 186 7.18 8.42 10.18
C ALA A 186 7.98 7.37 9.36
N VAL A 187 9.29 7.25 9.60
CA VAL A 187 10.12 6.19 9.02
C VAL A 187 9.76 4.81 9.59
N GLU A 188 9.55 4.68 10.90
CA GLU A 188 9.16 3.41 11.55
C GLU A 188 7.88 2.81 10.92
N VAL A 189 6.87 3.65 10.67
CA VAL A 189 5.59 3.23 10.04
C VAL A 189 5.66 3.18 8.51
N ARG A 190 6.83 3.45 7.92
CA ARG A 190 7.09 3.49 6.47
C ARG A 190 6.15 4.44 5.72
N LEU A 191 5.97 5.65 6.25
CA LEU A 191 5.30 6.74 5.53
C LEU A 191 6.14 7.08 4.28
N PRO A 192 5.56 7.05 3.06
CA PRO A 192 6.28 7.45 1.87
C PRO A 192 6.74 8.92 1.95
N PRO A 193 7.91 9.25 1.38
CA PRO A 193 8.47 10.61 1.46
C PRO A 193 7.78 11.62 0.54
N HIS A 194 6.95 11.19 -0.42
CA HIS A 194 6.20 12.13 -1.25
C HIS A 194 5.09 12.84 -0.45
N GLY A 195 4.96 14.16 -0.67
CA GLY A 195 4.04 15.01 0.07
C GLY A 195 4.63 15.57 1.36
N ALA A 196 3.80 15.70 2.38
CA ALA A 196 4.13 16.48 3.57
C ALA A 196 5.41 16.02 4.31
N LEU A 197 5.76 14.72 4.25
CA LEU A 197 7.00 14.23 4.87
C LEU A 197 8.26 14.79 4.18
N GLY A 198 8.35 14.69 2.84
CA GLY A 198 9.48 15.20 2.07
C GLY A 198 9.58 16.72 2.16
N ASP A 199 8.45 17.43 2.03
CA ASP A 199 8.39 18.88 2.17
C ASP A 199 8.92 19.35 3.54
N LEU A 200 8.58 18.63 4.63
CA LEU A 200 9.10 18.90 5.97
C LEU A 200 10.60 18.62 6.10
N LEU A 201 11.09 17.52 5.52
CA LEU A 201 12.51 17.15 5.55
C LEU A 201 13.40 18.10 4.76
N LEU A 202 12.82 18.94 3.89
CA LEU A 202 13.50 20.07 3.26
C LEU A 202 13.45 21.38 4.08
N ARG A 203 12.62 21.47 5.14
CA ARG A 203 12.58 22.65 6.04
C ARG A 203 13.49 22.50 7.26
N ASP A 204 13.86 23.63 7.85
CA ASP A 204 14.59 23.71 9.13
C ASP A 204 13.69 23.43 10.35
N LEU A 205 13.05 22.25 10.36
CA LEU A 205 12.39 21.69 11.52
C LEU A 205 13.39 20.93 12.43
N LEU A 206 14.41 20.32 11.83
CA LEU A 206 15.55 19.67 12.49
C LEU A 206 16.88 20.20 11.94
N PRO A 207 18.00 20.09 12.69
CA PRO A 207 19.35 20.30 12.16
C PRO A 207 19.60 19.43 10.92
N ARG A 208 20.38 19.94 9.95
CA ARG A 208 20.65 19.26 8.66
C ARG A 208 21.08 17.80 8.84
N GLU A 209 22.05 17.54 9.72
CA GLU A 209 22.56 16.20 10.05
C GLU A 209 21.41 15.24 10.42
N ARG A 210 20.46 15.69 11.25
CA ARG A 210 19.29 14.89 11.64
C ARG A 210 18.27 14.72 10.52
N ARG A 211 18.18 15.66 9.58
CA ARG A 211 17.35 15.50 8.37
C ARG A 211 17.95 14.45 7.44
N LEU A 212 19.28 14.43 7.31
CA LEU A 212 20.02 13.40 6.59
C LEU A 212 19.85 12.01 7.22
N ASP A 213 20.04 11.88 8.54
CA ASP A 213 19.82 10.62 9.30
C ASP A 213 18.44 10.01 8.98
N VAL A 214 17.38 10.83 9.03
CA VAL A 214 16.00 10.40 8.75
C VAL A 214 15.82 9.99 7.29
N CYS A 215 16.40 10.72 6.33
CA CYS A 215 16.35 10.36 4.91
C CYS A 215 17.07 9.05 4.60
N LEU A 216 18.20 8.77 5.25
CA LEU A 216 18.96 7.53 5.07
C LEU A 216 18.21 6.32 5.67
N ALA A 217 17.67 6.46 6.89
CA ALA A 217 16.82 5.44 7.50
C ALA A 217 15.52 5.19 6.69
N GLY A 218 14.97 6.25 6.09
CA GLY A 218 13.87 6.18 5.14
C GLY A 218 14.22 5.35 3.91
N LEU A 219 15.36 5.62 3.28
CA LEU A 219 15.86 4.87 2.11
C LEU A 219 16.12 3.39 2.43
N GLU A 220 16.76 3.08 3.57
CA GLU A 220 17.06 1.72 4.00
C GLU A 220 15.79 0.90 4.28
N SER A 221 14.79 1.50 4.92
CA SER A 221 13.52 0.83 5.27
C SER A 221 12.52 0.72 4.11
N ALA A 222 12.75 1.41 3.00
CA ALA A 222 11.83 1.51 1.87
C ALA A 222 11.69 0.20 1.08
N SER A 223 10.54 -0.46 1.23
CA SER A 223 10.28 -1.74 0.56
C SER A 223 9.85 -1.61 -0.91
N ARG A 224 9.17 -0.52 -1.31
CA ARG A 224 8.67 -0.35 -2.69
C ARG A 224 9.72 0.33 -3.60
N PRO A 225 9.76 -0.01 -4.90
CA PRO A 225 10.61 0.67 -5.88
C PRO A 225 10.36 2.18 -5.99
N SER A 226 9.09 2.61 -5.91
CA SER A 226 8.68 4.02 -5.89
C SER A 226 9.30 4.77 -4.72
N ASP A 227 9.13 4.22 -3.52
CA ASP A 227 9.50 4.89 -2.28
C ASP A 227 11.02 5.07 -2.21
N ARG A 228 11.80 4.04 -2.64
CA ARG A 228 13.26 4.16 -2.79
C ARG A 228 13.67 5.26 -3.78
N ALA A 229 12.98 5.39 -4.90
CA ALA A 229 13.27 6.44 -5.88
C ALA A 229 12.93 7.84 -5.33
N ASP A 230 11.84 7.97 -4.58
CA ASP A 230 11.44 9.24 -3.95
C ASP A 230 12.42 9.62 -2.82
N TRP A 231 12.86 8.67 -1.97
CA TRP A 231 13.92 8.91 -0.97
C TRP A 231 15.25 9.30 -1.63
N GLY A 232 15.63 8.64 -2.71
CA GLY A 232 16.82 8.99 -3.50
C GLY A 232 16.76 10.39 -4.11
N ARG A 233 15.57 10.84 -4.53
CA ARG A 233 15.34 12.23 -4.95
C ARG A 233 15.45 13.18 -3.76
N LEU A 234 14.84 12.86 -2.62
CA LEU A 234 14.90 13.71 -1.43
C LEU A 234 16.34 13.93 -0.92
N LEU A 235 17.21 12.92 -1.03
CA LEU A 235 18.65 13.07 -0.76
C LEU A 235 19.36 13.99 -1.77
N ALA A 236 18.93 14.03 -3.03
CA ALA A 236 19.43 14.98 -4.00
C ALA A 236 18.92 16.42 -3.73
N ASP A 237 17.63 16.56 -3.40
CA ASP A 237 16.99 17.84 -3.06
C ASP A 237 17.48 18.42 -1.71
N LEU A 238 17.95 17.56 -0.80
CA LEU A 238 18.68 17.96 0.42
C LEU A 238 20.10 18.45 0.13
N GLU A 239 20.57 18.33 -1.12
CA GLU A 239 21.92 18.68 -1.56
C GLU A 239 22.98 18.01 -0.66
N ILE A 240 22.95 16.66 -0.53
CA ILE A 240 24.01 15.96 0.21
C ILE A 240 25.41 16.35 -0.31
N THR A 241 26.45 16.29 0.52
CA THR A 241 27.83 16.57 0.10
C THR A 241 28.54 15.29 -0.32
N ASP A 242 29.66 15.40 -1.04
CA ASP A 242 30.44 14.22 -1.41
C ASP A 242 31.15 13.59 -0.18
N ASP A 243 31.33 14.36 0.89
CA ASP A 243 31.80 13.88 2.20
C ASP A 243 30.69 13.07 2.90
N GLU A 244 29.45 13.57 2.94
CA GLU A 244 28.27 12.84 3.44
C GLU A 244 28.03 11.54 2.61
N VAL A 245 28.26 11.56 1.28
CA VAL A 245 28.21 10.36 0.44
C VAL A 245 29.29 9.33 0.81
N ARG A 246 30.51 9.79 1.12
CA ARG A 246 31.61 8.91 1.55
C ARG A 246 31.43 8.37 2.97
N GLU A 247 30.86 9.16 3.88
CA GLU A 247 30.53 8.73 5.25
C GLU A 247 29.48 7.61 5.28
N HIS A 248 28.53 7.63 4.35
CA HIS A 248 27.41 6.67 4.30
C HIS A 248 27.51 5.66 3.15
N ALA A 249 28.71 5.45 2.59
CA ALA A 249 28.95 4.65 1.38
C ALA A 249 28.29 3.26 1.42
N ASP A 250 28.50 2.47 2.48
CA ASP A 250 27.96 1.11 2.62
C ASP A 250 26.42 1.06 2.54
N LEU A 251 25.73 2.00 3.20
CA LEU A 251 24.27 2.11 3.20
C LEU A 251 23.77 2.48 1.81
N LEU A 252 24.40 3.47 1.18
CA LEU A 252 24.03 3.95 -0.16
C LEU A 252 24.24 2.84 -1.21
N LEU A 253 25.36 2.12 -1.17
CA LEU A 253 25.62 0.98 -2.05
C LEU A 253 24.62 -0.16 -1.81
N GLY A 254 24.29 -0.47 -0.56
CA GLY A 254 23.25 -1.44 -0.20
C GLY A 254 21.87 -1.08 -0.78
N ALA A 255 21.49 0.19 -0.75
CA ALA A 255 20.25 0.67 -1.36
C ALA A 255 20.28 0.61 -2.90
N LEU A 256 21.42 0.91 -3.52
CA LEU A 256 21.63 0.87 -4.97
C LEU A 256 21.65 -0.56 -5.54
N ALA A 257 22.12 -1.55 -4.77
CA ALA A 257 22.18 -2.96 -5.16
C ALA A 257 20.84 -3.58 -5.59
N VAL A 258 19.71 -2.96 -5.24
CA VAL A 258 18.37 -3.37 -5.70
C VAL A 258 18.17 -3.18 -7.22
N GLY A 259 19.01 -2.35 -7.87
CA GLY A 259 19.05 -2.19 -9.32
C GLY A 259 18.00 -1.23 -9.90
N GLU A 260 17.38 -0.39 -9.08
CA GLU A 260 16.24 0.46 -9.47
C GLU A 260 16.67 1.66 -10.34
N GLY A 261 16.11 1.76 -11.55
CA GLY A 261 16.55 2.72 -12.58
C GLY A 261 16.66 4.19 -12.10
N PRO A 262 15.58 4.81 -11.59
CA PRO A 262 15.62 6.21 -11.14
C PRO A 262 16.61 6.48 -10.00
N LEU A 263 16.77 5.52 -9.08
CA LEU A 263 17.71 5.64 -7.95
C LEU A 263 19.16 5.58 -8.44
N LEU A 264 19.47 4.66 -9.36
CA LEU A 264 20.80 4.56 -9.97
C LEU A 264 21.13 5.79 -10.83
N GLU A 265 20.16 6.32 -11.57
CA GLU A 265 20.35 7.50 -12.43
C GLU A 265 20.64 8.77 -11.62
N GLY A 266 19.98 8.96 -10.47
CA GLY A 266 20.22 10.10 -9.58
C GLY A 266 21.33 9.87 -8.55
N LEU A 267 21.08 9.03 -7.55
CA LEU A 267 21.99 8.79 -6.43
C LEU A 267 23.20 7.92 -6.83
N GLY A 268 22.99 6.94 -7.71
CA GLY A 268 24.05 6.02 -8.13
C GLY A 268 25.16 6.68 -8.95
N THR A 269 24.80 7.56 -9.89
CA THR A 269 25.79 8.34 -10.67
C THR A 269 26.63 9.25 -9.79
N ARG A 270 26.02 9.82 -8.73
CA ARG A 270 26.74 10.57 -7.71
C ARG A 270 27.72 9.69 -6.92
N CYS A 271 27.27 8.54 -6.41
CA CYS A 271 28.14 7.60 -5.70
C CYS A 271 29.32 7.15 -6.59
N ALA A 272 29.08 6.88 -7.87
CA ALA A 272 30.12 6.52 -8.84
C ALA A 272 31.21 7.61 -9.02
N THR A 273 30.87 8.87 -8.77
CA THR A 273 31.75 10.04 -8.91
C THR A 273 32.46 10.39 -7.59
N ALA A 274 31.75 10.29 -6.46
CA ALA A 274 32.21 10.77 -5.15
C ALA A 274 32.96 9.73 -4.31
N LEU A 275 32.69 8.43 -4.52
CA LEU A 275 33.32 7.33 -3.77
C LEU A 275 34.71 6.97 -4.31
N GLY A 276 35.61 6.53 -3.43
CA GLY A 276 36.98 6.15 -3.75
C GLY A 276 37.11 4.89 -4.61
N ASP A 277 38.34 4.44 -4.86
CA ASP A 277 38.62 3.24 -5.66
C ASP A 277 38.17 1.95 -4.94
N GLU A 278 38.16 1.96 -3.61
CA GLU A 278 37.77 0.85 -2.75
C GLU A 278 36.32 0.36 -2.97
N TYR A 279 35.43 1.24 -3.45
CA TYR A 279 34.03 0.93 -3.74
C TYR A 279 33.76 0.60 -5.22
N LEU A 280 34.77 0.62 -6.09
CA LEU A 280 34.61 0.29 -7.51
C LEU A 280 34.08 -1.13 -7.77
N PRO A 281 34.48 -2.19 -7.03
CA PRO A 281 33.92 -3.52 -7.24
C PRO A 281 32.40 -3.53 -7.11
N ASP A 282 31.87 -2.93 -6.04
CA ASP A 282 30.43 -2.85 -5.79
C ASP A 282 29.72 -2.00 -6.84
N LEU A 283 30.26 -0.83 -7.20
CA LEU A 283 29.70 0.03 -8.25
C LEU A 283 29.62 -0.69 -9.61
N LEU A 284 30.60 -1.53 -9.95
CA LEU A 284 30.60 -2.33 -11.19
C LEU A 284 29.58 -3.48 -11.11
N VAL A 285 29.48 -4.18 -9.98
CA VAL A 285 28.46 -5.21 -9.74
C VAL A 285 27.04 -4.62 -9.82
N ILE A 286 26.81 -3.48 -9.17
CA ILE A 286 25.55 -2.71 -9.22
C ILE A 286 25.22 -2.28 -10.66
N THR A 287 26.22 -1.82 -11.42
CA THR A 287 26.08 -1.47 -12.84
C THR A 287 25.66 -2.67 -13.68
N GLY A 288 26.20 -3.87 -13.40
CA GLY A 288 25.74 -5.12 -14.01
C GLY A 288 24.33 -5.53 -13.57
N ALA A 289 23.97 -5.33 -12.30
CA ALA A 289 22.67 -5.68 -11.75
C ALA A 289 21.53 -4.70 -12.13
N ALA A 290 21.85 -3.55 -12.73
CA ALA A 290 20.89 -2.51 -13.09
C ALA A 290 19.75 -3.05 -13.99
N ARG A 291 18.50 -2.83 -13.56
CA ARG A 291 17.30 -3.34 -14.26
C ARG A 291 16.98 -2.65 -15.58
N THR A 292 17.60 -1.51 -15.85
CA THR A 292 17.41 -0.77 -17.10
C THR A 292 18.74 -0.46 -17.77
N GLN A 293 18.75 -0.59 -19.10
CA GLN A 293 19.89 -0.19 -19.92
C GLN A 293 20.26 1.29 -19.74
N LYS A 294 19.29 2.16 -19.44
CA LYS A 294 19.49 3.59 -19.21
C LYS A 294 20.34 3.82 -17.95
N ALA A 295 19.98 3.17 -16.84
CA ALA A 295 20.71 3.27 -15.57
C ALA A 295 22.13 2.70 -15.67
N ALA A 296 22.31 1.51 -16.24
CA ALA A 296 23.63 0.92 -16.45
C ALA A 296 24.56 1.87 -17.23
N LYS A 297 24.05 2.47 -18.33
CA LYS A 297 24.80 3.44 -19.13
C LYS A 297 25.09 4.74 -18.39
N ALA A 298 24.20 5.20 -17.51
CA ALA A 298 24.42 6.40 -16.71
C ALA A 298 25.58 6.19 -15.73
N LEU A 299 25.60 5.06 -15.01
CA LEU A 299 26.70 4.67 -14.12
C LEU A 299 28.03 4.53 -14.86
N LEU A 300 28.05 3.80 -15.98
CA LEU A 300 29.26 3.68 -16.83
C LEU A 300 29.77 5.04 -17.33
N SER A 301 28.87 5.98 -17.62
CA SER A 301 29.25 7.34 -18.03
C SER A 301 29.79 8.19 -16.88
N ALA A 302 29.32 7.98 -15.65
CA ALA A 302 29.88 8.62 -14.46
C ALA A 302 31.25 8.04 -14.11
N LEU A 303 31.39 6.71 -14.13
CA LEU A 303 32.68 6.01 -13.97
C LEU A 303 33.70 6.38 -15.05
N ALA A 304 33.28 6.71 -16.27
CA ALA A 304 34.19 7.19 -17.31
C ALA A 304 34.65 8.65 -17.10
N GLY A 305 34.02 9.39 -16.18
CA GLY A 305 34.38 10.77 -15.84
C GLY A 305 35.38 10.92 -14.68
N ARG A 306 35.58 9.87 -13.87
CA ARG A 306 36.60 9.85 -12.80
C ARG A 306 37.98 9.45 -13.36
N PRO A 307 39.08 9.83 -12.67
CA PRO A 307 40.41 9.31 -12.98
C PRO A 307 40.44 7.79 -13.05
N ARG A 308 41.40 7.24 -13.80
CA ARG A 308 41.73 5.81 -13.79
C ARG A 308 42.08 5.39 -12.34
N PRO A 309 41.54 4.28 -11.83
CA PRO A 309 41.89 3.80 -10.50
C PRO A 309 43.36 3.39 -10.39
N GLU A 310 43.93 3.53 -9.20
CA GLU A 310 45.33 3.17 -8.91
C GLU A 310 45.57 1.67 -9.11
N GLN A 311 44.62 0.85 -8.64
CA GLN A 311 44.68 -0.61 -8.70
C GLN A 311 43.56 -1.15 -9.60
N VAL A 312 43.91 -1.59 -10.80
CA VAL A 312 42.98 -2.24 -11.76
C VAL A 312 42.86 -3.76 -11.52
N ALA A 313 43.91 -4.38 -10.96
CA ALA A 313 43.94 -5.81 -10.68
C ALA A 313 42.83 -6.22 -9.69
N GLY A 314 41.91 -7.07 -10.14
CA GLY A 314 40.75 -7.54 -9.36
C GLY A 314 39.39 -7.03 -9.85
N ILE A 315 39.33 -5.85 -10.50
CA ILE A 315 38.10 -5.36 -11.15
C ILE A 315 38.02 -5.71 -12.65
N GLU A 316 39.13 -6.17 -13.24
CA GLU A 316 39.20 -6.58 -14.66
C GLU A 316 38.12 -7.61 -15.05
N PRO A 317 37.78 -8.64 -14.25
CA PRO A 317 36.71 -9.58 -14.61
C PRO A 317 35.33 -8.90 -14.66
N LEU A 318 35.05 -7.98 -13.71
CA LEU A 318 33.78 -7.24 -13.65
C LEU A 318 33.64 -6.30 -14.86
N LEU A 319 34.73 -5.66 -15.27
CA LEU A 319 34.80 -4.85 -16.48
C LEU A 319 34.60 -5.70 -17.75
N ALA A 320 35.24 -6.86 -17.82
CA ALA A 320 35.13 -7.81 -18.94
C ALA A 320 33.70 -8.37 -19.08
N ASP A 321 33.03 -8.70 -17.97
CA ASP A 321 31.63 -9.16 -17.94
C ASP A 321 30.66 -8.08 -18.47
N LEU A 322 30.94 -6.79 -18.22
CA LEU A 322 30.13 -5.69 -18.75
C LEU A 322 30.24 -5.53 -20.28
N LEU A 323 31.30 -6.07 -20.91
CA LEU A 323 31.42 -6.14 -22.37
C LEU A 323 30.55 -7.22 -23.01
N LEU A 324 30.10 -8.23 -22.24
CA LEU A 324 29.20 -9.31 -22.70
C LEU A 324 27.71 -8.92 -22.67
N ARG A 325 27.38 -7.77 -22.06
CA ARG A 325 26.01 -7.28 -21.94
C ARG A 325 25.46 -6.76 -23.26
N ASP A 326 24.15 -6.47 -23.27
CA ASP A 326 23.44 -5.93 -24.43
C ASP A 326 24.21 -4.82 -25.13
N GLY A 327 24.18 -4.77 -26.46
CA GLY A 327 25.14 -4.00 -27.26
C GLY A 327 25.29 -2.51 -26.90
N GLY A 328 24.27 -1.87 -26.31
CA GLY A 328 24.35 -0.50 -25.80
C GLY A 328 24.98 -0.35 -24.40
N ILE A 329 24.97 -1.38 -23.56
CA ILE A 329 25.76 -1.46 -22.32
C ILE A 329 27.22 -1.76 -22.68
N ALA A 330 27.46 -2.79 -23.51
CA ALA A 330 28.81 -3.12 -23.97
C ALA A 330 29.51 -1.95 -24.69
N LYS A 331 28.77 -1.11 -25.42
CA LYS A 331 29.30 0.14 -26.01
C LYS A 331 29.65 1.22 -24.96
N ALA A 332 28.94 1.28 -23.84
CA ALA A 332 29.29 2.17 -22.74
C ALA A 332 30.47 1.63 -21.93
N ALA A 333 30.55 0.32 -21.73
CA ALA A 333 31.70 -0.34 -21.10
C ALA A 333 32.98 -0.12 -21.93
N ARG A 334 32.96 -0.28 -23.26
CA ARG A 334 34.11 0.06 -24.11
C ARG A 334 34.61 1.49 -23.93
N ARG A 335 33.72 2.47 -23.76
CA ARG A 335 34.10 3.86 -23.47
C ARG A 335 34.76 4.05 -22.11
N LEU A 336 34.36 3.26 -21.11
CA LEU A 336 35.02 3.22 -19.80
C LEU A 336 36.44 2.68 -19.93
N HIS A 337 36.63 1.60 -20.70
CA HIS A 337 37.95 1.04 -20.99
C HIS A 337 38.83 2.03 -21.78
N GLU A 338 38.28 2.72 -22.78
CA GLU A 338 38.95 3.79 -23.52
C GLU A 338 39.38 4.95 -22.59
N ALA A 339 38.48 5.41 -21.70
CA ALA A 339 38.75 6.50 -20.77
C ALA A 339 39.81 6.15 -19.71
N TRP A 340 39.83 4.90 -19.24
CA TRP A 340 40.80 4.41 -18.26
C TRP A 340 42.08 3.82 -18.88
N GLY A 341 42.13 3.58 -20.20
CA GLY A 341 43.25 2.93 -20.88
C GLY A 341 43.43 1.46 -20.46
N ILE A 342 42.33 0.68 -20.42
CA ILE A 342 42.32 -0.72 -19.98
C ILE A 342 41.99 -1.64 -21.15
N ASP A 343 43.02 -2.33 -21.67
CA ASP A 343 42.89 -3.39 -22.67
C ASP A 343 42.49 -4.73 -22.02
N SER A 344 41.24 -4.82 -21.56
CA SER A 344 40.62 -6.12 -21.26
C SER A 344 39.78 -6.59 -22.46
N GLU A 345 40.08 -7.78 -22.98
CA GLU A 345 39.19 -8.43 -23.95
C GLU A 345 37.89 -8.90 -23.27
N ALA A 346 36.78 -8.87 -24.01
CA ALA A 346 35.57 -9.53 -23.56
C ALA A 346 35.85 -11.05 -23.44
N PRO A 347 35.41 -11.74 -22.37
CA PRO A 347 35.62 -13.17 -22.25
C PRO A 347 35.01 -13.87 -23.45
N LYS A 348 35.66 -14.88 -24.00
CA LYS A 348 35.06 -15.64 -25.10
C LYS A 348 33.83 -16.36 -24.57
N ALA A 349 32.65 -15.83 -24.88
CA ALA A 349 31.39 -16.43 -24.44
C ALA A 349 31.36 -17.90 -24.87
N GLU A 350 31.31 -18.81 -23.89
CA GLU A 350 30.94 -20.21 -24.12
C GLU A 350 29.45 -20.27 -24.43
N THR A 351 29.10 -19.82 -25.63
CA THR A 351 27.77 -19.98 -26.21
C THR A 351 27.62 -21.44 -26.65
N GLU A 352 27.59 -22.37 -25.69
CA GLU A 352 27.05 -23.70 -25.93
C GLU A 352 25.60 -23.51 -26.35
N LEU A 353 25.33 -23.70 -27.64
CA LEU A 353 24.00 -23.60 -28.19
C LEU A 353 23.16 -24.74 -27.61
N LEU A 354 22.47 -24.46 -26.50
CA LEU A 354 21.50 -25.38 -25.93
C LEU A 354 20.55 -25.81 -27.05
N PRO A 355 20.37 -27.11 -27.29
CA PRO A 355 19.50 -27.58 -28.36
C PRO A 355 18.10 -27.02 -28.11
N TRP A 356 17.50 -26.43 -29.15
CA TRP A 356 16.15 -25.92 -29.07
C TRP A 356 15.20 -27.07 -28.73
N LEU A 357 14.85 -27.18 -27.45
CA LEU A 357 13.86 -28.15 -27.00
C LEU A 357 12.54 -27.82 -27.70
N PRO A 358 11.86 -28.81 -28.31
CA PRO A 358 10.56 -28.56 -28.92
C PRO A 358 9.66 -27.95 -27.86
N VAL A 359 8.98 -26.86 -28.21
CA VAL A 359 8.04 -26.17 -27.31
C VAL A 359 7.08 -27.24 -26.76
N PRO A 360 7.01 -27.45 -25.43
CA PRO A 360 6.06 -28.40 -24.87
C PRO A 360 4.67 -28.09 -25.42
N PRO A 361 3.86 -29.09 -25.79
CA PRO A 361 2.54 -28.84 -26.34
C PRO A 361 1.80 -27.89 -25.40
N THR A 362 1.40 -26.73 -25.92
CA THR A 362 0.73 -25.72 -25.11
C THR A 362 -0.48 -26.36 -24.45
N TRP A 363 -0.67 -26.11 -23.15
CA TRP A 363 -1.88 -26.54 -22.47
C TRP A 363 -3.06 -25.95 -23.23
N GLN A 364 -3.83 -26.79 -23.92
CA GLN A 364 -5.07 -26.38 -24.54
C GLN A 364 -6.08 -26.18 -23.42
N VAL A 365 -6.26 -24.92 -23.01
CA VAL A 365 -7.24 -24.57 -21.98
C VAL A 365 -8.60 -24.94 -22.56
N PRO A 366 -9.37 -25.84 -21.92
CA PRO A 366 -10.70 -26.16 -22.40
C PRO A 366 -11.51 -24.87 -22.55
N ALA A 367 -12.26 -24.74 -23.64
CA ALA A 367 -13.13 -23.60 -23.83
C ALA A 367 -14.06 -23.48 -22.61
N PHE A 368 -14.21 -22.25 -22.09
CA PHE A 368 -15.10 -22.01 -20.97
C PHE A 368 -16.54 -22.30 -21.39
N ASP A 369 -17.10 -23.38 -20.84
CA ASP A 369 -18.48 -23.77 -21.02
C ASP A 369 -19.31 -23.33 -19.80
N PRO A 370 -20.23 -22.34 -19.94
CA PRO A 370 -21.15 -21.94 -18.88
C PRO A 370 -22.22 -23.00 -18.59
N GLY A 371 -22.45 -23.94 -19.51
CA GLY A 371 -23.62 -24.82 -19.50
C GLY A 371 -24.90 -24.13 -20.01
N PRO A 372 -26.07 -24.76 -19.85
CA PRO A 372 -27.32 -24.26 -20.40
C PRO A 372 -27.77 -22.94 -19.77
N ALA A 373 -28.28 -22.02 -20.60
CA ALA A 373 -28.78 -20.71 -20.18
C ALA A 373 -30.23 -20.78 -19.69
N THR A 374 -30.50 -21.54 -18.62
CA THR A 374 -31.85 -21.69 -18.04
C THR A 374 -31.90 -21.36 -16.56
N ALA A 375 -33.11 -21.06 -16.07
CA ALA A 375 -33.38 -20.76 -14.66
C ALA A 375 -33.08 -21.94 -13.72
N GLU A 376 -33.30 -23.17 -14.18
CA GLU A 376 -32.98 -24.38 -13.41
C GLU A 376 -31.48 -24.50 -13.18
N HIS A 377 -30.67 -24.39 -14.24
CA HIS A 377 -29.20 -24.45 -14.15
C HIS A 377 -28.63 -23.28 -13.33
N LEU A 378 -29.24 -22.10 -13.44
CA LEU A 378 -28.91 -20.96 -12.58
C LEU A 378 -29.13 -21.26 -11.09
N THR A 379 -30.25 -21.90 -10.76
CA THR A 379 -30.61 -22.32 -9.39
C THR A 379 -29.65 -23.40 -8.87
N GLU A 380 -29.31 -24.37 -9.70
CA GLU A 380 -28.36 -25.44 -9.37
C GLU A 380 -26.95 -24.91 -9.09
N LEU A 381 -26.46 -23.98 -9.92
CA LEU A 381 -25.16 -23.32 -9.74
C LEU A 381 -25.13 -22.48 -8.46
N ALA A 382 -26.20 -21.74 -8.16
CA ALA A 382 -26.33 -20.98 -6.92
C ALA A 382 -26.27 -21.88 -5.68
N ALA A 383 -27.05 -22.98 -5.67
CA ALA A 383 -27.04 -23.96 -4.59
C ALA A 383 -25.70 -24.72 -4.48
N ALA A 384 -24.95 -24.88 -5.58
CA ALA A 384 -23.60 -25.44 -5.56
C ALA A 384 -22.59 -24.47 -4.94
N LEU A 385 -22.70 -23.17 -5.23
CA LEU A 385 -21.85 -22.11 -4.67
C LEU A 385 -22.06 -21.88 -3.17
N GLU A 386 -23.25 -22.13 -2.65
CA GLU A 386 -23.49 -22.17 -1.19
C GLU A 386 -22.70 -23.30 -0.51
N ARG A 387 -22.56 -24.44 -1.18
CA ARG A 387 -21.86 -25.63 -0.66
C ARG A 387 -20.34 -25.58 -0.86
N SER A 388 -19.85 -24.88 -1.88
CA SER A 388 -18.42 -24.76 -2.18
C SER A 388 -18.08 -23.45 -2.91
N PRO A 389 -17.12 -22.65 -2.42
CA PRO A 389 -16.68 -21.42 -3.08
C PRO A 389 -15.67 -21.72 -4.22
N ASP A 390 -16.07 -22.51 -5.21
CA ASP A 390 -15.27 -22.83 -6.39
C ASP A 390 -15.31 -21.66 -7.40
N PRO A 391 -14.15 -21.07 -7.79
CA PRO A 391 -14.10 -20.00 -8.79
C PRO A 391 -14.72 -20.37 -10.14
N LEU A 392 -14.58 -21.60 -10.61
CA LEU A 392 -15.15 -22.00 -11.91
C LEU A 392 -16.69 -22.09 -11.84
N LEU A 393 -17.25 -22.49 -10.68
CA LEU A 393 -18.69 -22.41 -10.47
C LEU A 393 -19.18 -20.96 -10.40
N ALA A 394 -18.37 -20.03 -9.87
CA ALA A 394 -18.70 -18.62 -9.80
C ALA A 394 -18.76 -17.98 -11.21
N GLU A 395 -17.77 -18.24 -12.06
CA GLU A 395 -17.78 -17.79 -13.45
C GLU A 395 -18.96 -18.37 -14.23
N ARG A 396 -19.26 -19.68 -14.07
CA ARG A 396 -20.44 -20.31 -14.68
C ARG A 396 -21.74 -19.67 -14.23
N PHE A 397 -21.89 -19.45 -12.93
CA PHE A 397 -23.06 -18.79 -12.34
C PHE A 397 -23.27 -17.41 -12.96
N VAL A 398 -22.24 -16.55 -13.02
CA VAL A 398 -22.33 -15.21 -13.63
C VAL A 398 -22.68 -15.27 -15.11
N ALA A 399 -22.08 -16.20 -15.87
CA ALA A 399 -22.34 -16.36 -17.30
C ALA A 399 -23.77 -16.84 -17.60
N THR A 400 -24.26 -17.86 -16.88
CA THR A 400 -25.64 -18.35 -16.99
C THR A 400 -26.63 -17.27 -16.57
N LEU A 401 -26.37 -16.60 -15.45
CA LEU A 401 -27.20 -15.51 -14.93
C LEU A 401 -27.37 -14.39 -15.95
N HIS A 402 -26.28 -13.93 -16.56
CA HIS A 402 -26.33 -12.90 -17.60
C HIS A 402 -27.12 -13.35 -18.84
N ALA A 403 -27.10 -14.64 -19.19
CA ALA A 403 -27.88 -15.18 -20.30
C ALA A 403 -29.38 -15.28 -19.96
N VAL A 404 -29.74 -15.68 -18.73
CA VAL A 404 -31.13 -15.73 -18.26
C VAL A 404 -31.71 -14.32 -18.12
N VAL A 405 -31.03 -13.40 -17.41
CA VAL A 405 -31.49 -11.99 -17.23
C VAL A 405 -31.73 -11.29 -18.57
N ARG A 406 -30.89 -11.53 -19.58
CA ARG A 406 -31.07 -10.94 -20.93
C ARG A 406 -32.31 -11.48 -21.66
N ARG A 407 -32.76 -12.70 -21.34
CA ARG A 407 -33.97 -13.30 -21.91
C ARG A 407 -35.21 -12.84 -21.12
N ASP A 408 -35.17 -12.98 -19.81
CA ASP A 408 -36.24 -12.61 -18.90
C ASP A 408 -35.67 -12.31 -17.48
N PRO A 409 -35.67 -11.05 -17.03
CA PRO A 409 -35.24 -10.69 -15.67
C PRO A 409 -36.10 -11.31 -14.56
N GLN A 410 -37.41 -11.45 -14.76
CA GLN A 410 -38.32 -11.99 -13.74
C GLN A 410 -38.09 -13.49 -13.54
N GLU A 411 -37.74 -14.20 -14.61
CA GLU A 411 -37.36 -15.61 -14.54
C GLU A 411 -36.09 -15.82 -13.70
N ALA A 412 -35.09 -14.92 -13.82
CA ALA A 412 -33.89 -14.95 -12.98
C ALA A 412 -34.17 -14.60 -11.51
N GLU A 413 -35.06 -13.63 -11.26
CA GLU A 413 -35.51 -13.28 -9.89
C GLU A 413 -36.24 -14.45 -9.23
N LEU A 414 -37.13 -15.13 -9.95
CA LEU A 414 -37.86 -16.31 -9.46
C LEU A 414 -36.91 -17.50 -9.19
N ALA A 415 -35.96 -17.76 -10.09
CA ALA A 415 -34.95 -18.80 -9.92
C ALA A 415 -34.10 -18.61 -8.65
N LEU A 416 -33.72 -17.36 -8.35
CA LEU A 416 -32.87 -17.04 -7.21
C LEU A 416 -33.66 -16.72 -5.92
N GLY A 417 -34.96 -16.41 -6.02
CA GLY A 417 -35.81 -15.99 -4.91
C GLY A 417 -36.00 -17.04 -3.81
N GLY A 418 -35.83 -18.33 -4.11
CA GLY A 418 -35.91 -19.41 -3.13
C GLY A 418 -34.63 -19.65 -2.30
N LEU A 419 -33.50 -19.03 -2.68
CA LEU A 419 -32.19 -19.33 -2.10
C LEU A 419 -31.76 -18.29 -1.05
N ASN A 420 -32.14 -18.55 0.20
CA ASN A 420 -31.78 -17.71 1.36
C ASN A 420 -30.25 -17.66 1.66
N GLY A 421 -29.41 -18.43 0.95
CA GLY A 421 -27.97 -18.52 1.17
C GLY A 421 -27.08 -17.91 0.09
N VAL A 422 -27.64 -17.34 -1.00
CA VAL A 422 -26.85 -16.62 -2.01
C VAL A 422 -26.24 -15.37 -1.36
N ASN A 423 -25.00 -15.52 -0.89
CA ASN A 423 -24.24 -14.48 -0.21
C ASN A 423 -24.39 -13.13 -0.92
N ALA A 424 -24.60 -12.05 -0.15
CA ALA A 424 -24.82 -10.69 -0.64
C ALA A 424 -23.75 -10.17 -1.63
N ARG A 425 -22.58 -10.82 -1.70
CA ARG A 425 -21.52 -10.60 -2.68
C ARG A 425 -21.92 -10.93 -4.13
N HIS A 426 -22.80 -11.90 -4.37
CA HIS A 426 -23.25 -12.26 -5.72
C HIS A 426 -24.46 -11.43 -6.17
N ARG A 427 -25.33 -11.05 -5.22
CA ARG A 427 -26.48 -10.15 -5.46
C ARG A 427 -26.02 -8.76 -5.92
N LEU A 428 -24.91 -8.26 -5.34
CA LEU A 428 -24.20 -7.06 -5.81
C LEU A 428 -23.85 -7.06 -7.31
N GLY A 429 -23.66 -8.22 -7.94
CA GLY A 429 -23.43 -8.30 -9.38
C GLY A 429 -24.73 -8.10 -10.18
N LEU A 430 -25.85 -8.61 -9.69
CA LEU A 430 -27.17 -8.45 -10.32
C LEU A 430 -27.62 -7.00 -10.35
N ASP A 431 -27.46 -6.32 -9.22
CA ASP A 431 -27.87 -4.93 -9.03
C ASP A 431 -27.18 -4.00 -10.06
N VAL A 432 -25.86 -4.17 -10.24
CA VAL A 432 -25.05 -3.42 -11.22
C VAL A 432 -25.46 -3.74 -12.67
N TYR A 433 -25.85 -4.97 -12.97
CA TYR A 433 -26.33 -5.33 -14.32
C TYR A 433 -27.75 -4.84 -14.61
N ALA A 434 -28.63 -4.77 -13.60
CA ALA A 434 -29.94 -4.13 -13.74
C ALA A 434 -29.80 -2.63 -14.05
N GLU A 435 -28.84 -1.96 -13.41
CA GLU A 435 -28.49 -0.55 -13.67
C GLU A 435 -27.97 -0.33 -15.10
N TRP A 436 -27.24 -1.31 -15.68
CA TRP A 436 -26.73 -1.25 -17.06
C TRP A 436 -27.76 -1.63 -18.14
N GLN A 437 -28.86 -2.29 -17.77
CA GLN A 437 -29.98 -2.63 -18.67
C GLN A 437 -31.03 -1.51 -18.75
N GLN A 438 -31.04 -0.56 -17.82
CA GLN A 438 -31.85 0.66 -17.94
C GLN A 438 -31.39 1.45 -19.17
N PRO A 439 -32.29 1.87 -20.08
CA PRO A 439 -31.93 2.86 -21.09
C PRO A 439 -31.49 4.15 -20.39
N PRO A 440 -30.42 4.82 -20.85
CA PRO A 440 -29.97 6.05 -20.22
C PRO A 440 -31.11 7.07 -20.22
N LEU A 441 -31.46 7.59 -19.04
CA LEU A 441 -32.57 8.54 -18.86
C LEU A 441 -32.44 9.72 -19.82
N GLU A 442 -33.31 9.79 -20.83
CA GLU A 442 -33.36 10.89 -21.81
C GLU A 442 -33.95 12.21 -21.22
N GLU A 443 -33.77 12.46 -19.92
CA GLU A 443 -34.15 13.72 -19.28
C GLU A 443 -33.05 14.79 -19.41
N CYS A 444 -32.63 15.07 -20.65
CA CYS A 444 -31.92 16.32 -20.96
C CYS A 444 -32.02 16.80 -22.42
N ARG A 445 -33.00 16.32 -23.20
CA ARG A 445 -33.19 16.76 -24.62
C ARG A 445 -34.53 17.43 -24.94
N SER A 446 -35.35 17.75 -23.93
CA SER A 446 -36.67 18.39 -24.09
C SER A 446 -36.76 19.82 -23.54
N ARG A 447 -35.66 20.60 -23.52
CA ARG A 447 -35.70 22.06 -23.33
C ARG A 447 -34.95 22.83 -24.43
N GLY A 448 -35.72 23.21 -25.46
CA GLY A 448 -35.46 24.43 -26.23
C GLY A 448 -34.31 24.42 -27.23
N ARG A 449 -34.49 23.78 -28.39
CA ARG A 449 -33.83 24.21 -29.63
C ARG A 449 -34.87 24.53 -30.71
N SER A 450 -35.53 25.67 -30.56
CA SER A 450 -36.22 26.32 -31.69
C SER A 450 -35.17 26.91 -32.64
N THR A 451 -35.46 26.89 -33.93
CA THR A 451 -34.50 27.09 -35.01
C THR A 451 -34.23 28.56 -35.29
N ARG A 452 -32.95 28.91 -35.55
CA ARG A 452 -32.63 29.79 -36.69
C ARG A 452 -31.19 29.62 -37.20
N THR A 453 -31.15 29.30 -38.48
CA THR A 453 -30.06 29.33 -39.46
C THR A 453 -29.17 30.58 -39.40
N GLY A 454 -27.87 30.45 -39.69
CA GLY A 454 -27.03 31.61 -40.03
C GLY A 454 -25.51 31.39 -39.96
N SER A 455 -24.93 30.85 -41.04
CA SER A 455 -23.59 31.15 -41.60
C SER A 455 -22.37 31.45 -40.71
N ARG A 456 -21.31 30.62 -40.86
CA ARG A 456 -19.89 31.04 -40.82
C ARG A 456 -19.64 32.15 -41.86
N PRO A 457 -18.60 33.02 -41.77
CA PRO A 457 -17.24 32.75 -41.28
C PRO A 457 -16.68 33.89 -40.36
N GLN A 458 -15.39 34.13 -40.08
CA GLN A 458 -14.11 33.50 -40.49
C GLN A 458 -12.99 33.65 -39.41
N THR A 459 -11.73 33.48 -39.83
CA THR A 459 -10.43 33.68 -39.16
C THR A 459 -10.06 35.13 -38.81
N GLY A 460 -9.25 35.34 -37.76
CA GLY A 460 -8.49 36.58 -37.56
C GLY A 460 -7.82 36.64 -36.17
N GLY A 461 -6.49 36.82 -36.12
CA GLY A 461 -5.74 36.89 -34.86
C GLY A 461 -5.66 38.31 -34.26
N GLY A 462 -5.13 38.42 -33.05
CA GLY A 462 -4.87 39.70 -32.38
C GLY A 462 -4.24 39.50 -31.01
N ALA A 463 -3.15 40.22 -30.71
CA ALA A 463 -2.33 40.03 -29.52
C ALA A 463 -2.54 41.12 -28.45
N CYS A 464 -1.96 40.87 -27.27
CA CYS A 464 -1.59 41.84 -26.23
C CYS A 464 -2.69 42.59 -25.46
N GLY A 465 -2.47 42.74 -24.15
CA GLY A 465 -3.33 43.57 -23.29
C GLY A 465 -3.10 43.41 -21.78
N ARG A 466 -1.88 43.65 -21.27
CA ARG A 466 -1.72 43.93 -19.82
C ARG A 466 -2.28 45.32 -19.53
N VAL A 467 -3.20 45.45 -18.57
CA VAL A 467 -3.32 46.67 -17.73
C VAL A 467 -3.64 46.22 -16.31
N ALA A 468 -2.90 46.76 -15.34
CA ALA A 468 -3.19 46.63 -13.92
C ALA A 468 -3.71 47.96 -13.38
N ALA A 469 -4.72 47.93 -12.52
CA ALA A 469 -5.04 48.94 -11.49
C ALA A 469 -6.34 48.55 -10.75
N GLU A 470 -6.67 49.04 -9.56
CA GLU A 470 -5.86 49.41 -8.39
C GLU A 470 -6.84 49.74 -7.25
N SER A 471 -6.70 49.07 -6.09
CA SER A 471 -7.27 49.43 -4.77
C SER A 471 -8.77 49.75 -4.61
N ARG A 472 -9.35 49.30 -3.49
CA ARG A 472 -9.64 50.22 -2.38
C ARG A 472 -9.82 49.45 -1.08
N ARG A 473 -9.26 50.00 -0.01
CA ARG A 473 -9.39 49.50 1.37
C ARG A 473 -10.71 49.98 1.97
N SER A 474 -11.29 49.20 2.85
CA SER A 474 -12.15 49.70 3.93
C SER A 474 -11.60 49.20 5.27
N HIS A 475 -11.36 50.14 6.18
CA HIS A 475 -10.98 49.83 7.56
C HIS A 475 -12.23 49.58 8.39
N HIS A 476 -12.15 48.67 9.37
CA HIS A 476 -12.71 48.96 10.69
C HIS A 476 -11.79 48.44 11.80
N ARG A 477 -11.65 49.26 12.84
CA ARG A 477 -10.83 49.02 14.04
C ARG A 477 -11.71 49.21 15.27
N SER A 478 -11.74 48.21 16.13
CA SER A 478 -11.91 48.26 17.60
C SER A 478 -11.74 46.80 18.06
N GLY A 479 -10.97 46.42 19.09
CA GLY A 479 -10.51 47.15 20.28
C GLY A 479 -11.41 46.75 21.46
N GLY A 480 -10.94 46.12 22.54
CA GLY A 480 -9.59 45.64 22.89
C GLY A 480 -9.58 45.16 24.37
N SER A 481 -8.40 45.06 24.98
CA SER A 481 -8.16 44.77 26.43
C SER A 481 -8.33 43.31 26.91
N SER A 482 -7.68 42.85 27.99
CA SER A 482 -6.24 42.78 28.34
C SER A 482 -6.07 42.03 29.69
N ARG A 483 -4.81 41.63 30.02
CA ARG A 483 -4.33 41.01 31.28
C ARG A 483 -4.68 39.50 31.43
N ALA A 484 -3.89 38.68 32.13
CA ALA A 484 -2.80 38.97 33.07
C ALA A 484 -1.57 38.03 32.91
N ALA A 485 -0.47 38.35 33.60
CA ALA A 485 0.75 37.54 33.64
C ALA A 485 1.27 37.36 35.09
N ALA A 486 1.70 36.14 35.44
CA ALA A 486 2.59 35.76 36.55
C ALA A 486 2.89 34.24 36.40
N ALA A 487 4.13 33.79 36.11
CA ALA A 487 5.23 33.50 37.06
C ALA A 487 5.06 32.16 37.83
N VAL A 488 6.08 31.35 38.18
CA VAL A 488 7.51 31.24 37.82
C VAL A 488 8.06 29.85 38.25
N ARG A 489 8.94 29.23 37.44
CA ARG A 489 9.98 28.19 37.74
C ARG A 489 9.73 27.00 38.72
N ARG A 490 10.06 25.79 38.20
CA ARG A 490 10.95 24.70 38.72
C ARG A 490 10.27 23.34 38.42
N GLY A 491 10.87 22.34 37.75
CA GLY A 491 12.21 22.18 37.19
C GLY A 491 12.88 20.91 37.71
N ARG A 492 13.14 19.91 36.84
CA ARG A 492 14.13 18.85 37.05
C ARG A 492 14.50 18.13 35.75
N ARG A 493 15.73 18.32 35.28
CA ARG A 493 16.39 17.43 34.33
C ARG A 493 16.67 16.09 35.00
N ARG A 494 16.51 14.98 34.30
CA ARG A 494 17.29 13.76 34.53
C ARG A 494 17.83 13.22 33.21
N SER A 495 19.05 13.64 32.91
CA SER A 495 19.94 12.90 32.02
C SER A 495 20.31 11.57 32.66
N ALA A 496 20.13 10.46 31.94
CA ALA A 496 20.83 9.21 32.19
C ALA A 496 21.49 8.78 30.88
N ARG A 497 22.79 8.51 30.94
CA ARG A 497 23.64 8.13 29.79
C ARG A 497 23.97 6.64 29.88
N TRP A 498 24.05 6.01 28.71
CA TRP A 498 24.87 4.83 28.39
C TRP A 498 24.38 3.44 28.83
N GLY A 499 24.63 2.45 27.97
CA GLY A 499 24.33 1.04 28.22
C GLY A 499 24.37 0.15 26.97
N SER A 500 25.45 0.20 26.18
CA SER A 500 25.66 -0.80 25.11
C SER A 500 25.83 -2.19 25.70
N LEU A 501 25.01 -3.15 25.27
CA LEU A 501 25.24 -4.59 25.49
C LEU A 501 24.76 -5.37 24.25
N LEU A 502 25.73 -5.74 23.41
CA LEU A 502 25.58 -6.85 22.47
C LEU A 502 25.43 -8.15 23.25
N GLY A 503 24.34 -8.88 23.01
CA GLY A 503 24.04 -10.14 23.69
C GLY A 503 23.02 -10.97 22.93
N ALA A 504 23.50 -11.80 22.00
CA ALA A 504 22.64 -12.62 21.15
C ALA A 504 21.85 -13.66 21.97
N ALA A 505 20.52 -13.61 21.90
CA ALA A 505 19.63 -14.64 22.44
C ALA A 505 18.44 -14.86 21.49
N ALA A 506 18.53 -15.88 20.64
CA ALA A 506 17.46 -16.24 19.71
C ALA A 506 16.29 -16.95 20.42
N PRO A 507 15.03 -16.48 20.27
CA PRO A 507 13.87 -17.23 20.76
C PRO A 507 13.56 -18.41 19.84
N ARG A 508 13.78 -19.64 20.34
CA ARG A 508 13.30 -20.87 19.69
C ARG A 508 11.77 -20.92 19.78
N TYR A 509 11.08 -20.76 18.65
CA TYR A 509 9.64 -21.05 18.57
C TYR A 509 9.41 -22.57 18.48
N HIS A 510 8.91 -23.17 19.56
CA HIS A 510 8.29 -24.50 19.51
C HIS A 510 6.76 -24.38 19.49
N CYS A 511 6.12 -25.22 18.69
CA CYS A 511 4.76 -25.06 18.19
C CYS A 511 3.67 -25.38 19.23
N ARG A 512 2.48 -24.77 19.05
CA ARG A 512 1.19 -25.38 19.43
C ARG A 512 0.09 -25.09 18.40
N HIS A 513 0.03 -25.92 17.35
CA HIS A 513 -1.25 -26.12 16.65
C HIS A 513 -2.15 -26.96 17.55
N ARG A 514 -3.33 -26.42 17.92
CA ARG A 514 -4.45 -27.25 18.40
C ARG A 514 -5.23 -27.73 17.17
N GLY A 515 -5.10 -29.01 16.84
CA GLY A 515 -6.09 -29.68 16.00
C GLY A 515 -7.39 -29.91 16.78
N PRO A 516 -8.53 -30.07 16.10
CA PRO A 516 -9.80 -30.43 16.74
C PRO A 516 -9.78 -31.89 17.21
N ASP A 517 -10.40 -32.13 18.36
CA ASP A 517 -10.59 -33.45 18.96
C ASP A 517 -11.78 -34.16 18.27
N LEU A 518 -11.61 -35.41 17.86
CA LEU A 518 -12.64 -36.20 17.15
C LEU A 518 -12.82 -37.57 17.78
N THR A 519 -13.90 -37.73 18.53
CA THR A 519 -14.29 -38.99 19.17
C THR A 519 -15.14 -39.88 18.25
N ARG A 520 -14.46 -40.78 17.50
CA ARG A 520 -14.96 -42.05 16.89
C ARG A 520 -16.03 -41.98 15.76
N PRO A 521 -16.25 -43.08 14.99
CA PRO A 521 -15.42 -44.28 14.75
C PRO A 521 -15.10 -44.53 13.24
N ASP A 522 -14.34 -45.60 12.98
CA ASP A 522 -13.70 -45.97 11.70
C ASP A 522 -14.62 -46.30 10.49
N ASP A 523 -14.23 -45.84 9.29
CA ASP A 523 -14.62 -46.43 7.99
C ASP A 523 -13.44 -47.26 7.41
N PRO A 524 -13.62 -48.57 7.15
CA PRO A 524 -12.55 -49.45 6.65
C PRO A 524 -12.04 -49.15 5.22
N ARG A 525 -12.70 -48.28 4.44
CA ARG A 525 -12.35 -48.05 3.02
C ARG A 525 -11.03 -47.29 2.78
N GLN A 526 -10.48 -46.60 3.76
CA GLN A 526 -9.23 -45.82 3.56
C GLN A 526 -7.92 -46.62 3.65
N ARG A 527 -7.93 -47.91 4.02
CA ARG A 527 -6.68 -48.72 4.14
C ARG A 527 -6.03 -49.12 2.82
N ALA A 528 -6.70 -48.97 1.67
CA ALA A 528 -6.20 -49.45 0.38
C ALA A 528 -5.16 -48.52 -0.30
N VAL A 529 -5.19 -47.21 -0.04
CA VAL A 529 -4.40 -46.22 -0.82
C VAL A 529 -3.00 -45.96 -0.21
N ARG A 530 -2.83 -46.10 1.11
CA ARG A 530 -1.56 -45.78 1.80
C ARG A 530 -0.42 -46.80 1.64
N ARG A 531 -0.59 -47.89 0.87
CA ARG A 531 0.45 -48.92 0.66
C ARG A 531 1.26 -48.82 -0.64
N ARG A 532 1.10 -47.76 -1.46
CA ARG A 532 1.78 -47.64 -2.78
C ARG A 532 2.84 -46.52 -2.93
N LEU A 533 3.16 -45.75 -1.89
CA LEU A 533 4.06 -44.58 -2.01
C LEU A 533 5.28 -44.54 -1.07
N CYS A 534 5.59 -45.63 -0.36
CA CYS A 534 6.80 -45.73 0.48
C CYS A 534 7.64 -46.99 0.18
N SER A 535 8.20 -47.07 -1.03
CA SER A 535 9.38 -47.91 -1.30
C SER A 535 10.10 -47.44 -2.57
N LYS A 536 11.44 -47.45 -2.55
CA LYS A 536 12.39 -46.86 -3.53
C LYS A 536 12.55 -45.32 -3.42
N ARG A 537 13.76 -44.77 -3.42
CA ARG A 537 15.12 -45.37 -3.33
C ARG A 537 16.11 -44.27 -2.88
N ARG A 538 17.04 -44.63 -2.00
CA ARG A 538 18.37 -43.99 -1.91
C ARG A 538 19.43 -45.07 -2.17
N ASP A 539 20.63 -44.59 -2.51
CA ASP A 539 21.91 -45.29 -2.54
C ASP A 539 22.12 -46.38 -3.61
N SER A 540 22.98 -46.07 -4.60
CA SER A 540 24.36 -46.60 -4.69
C SER A 540 24.92 -46.53 -6.12
N ALA A 541 26.20 -46.17 -6.22
CA ALA A 541 27.00 -46.21 -7.46
C ALA A 541 27.90 -47.49 -7.48
N PRO A 542 28.95 -47.62 -8.31
CA PRO A 542 28.87 -48.37 -9.56
C PRO A 542 29.85 -49.56 -9.67
N SER A 543 29.58 -50.51 -10.59
CA SER A 543 30.53 -51.56 -10.99
C SER A 543 30.40 -51.93 -12.48
N ARG A 544 31.54 -52.21 -13.14
CA ARG A 544 31.68 -52.63 -14.55
C ARG A 544 31.60 -54.18 -14.70
N PRO A 545 32.06 -54.81 -15.81
CA PRO A 545 31.31 -55.04 -17.06
C PRO A 545 31.25 -56.55 -17.43
N HIS A 546 30.62 -56.95 -18.56
CA HIS A 546 31.15 -57.97 -19.52
C HIS A 546 30.18 -58.30 -20.69
N THR A 547 30.74 -58.34 -21.93
CA THR A 547 30.53 -59.28 -23.08
C THR A 547 29.21 -60.09 -23.25
N ARG A 548 28.68 -60.43 -24.45
CA ARG A 548 29.14 -60.35 -25.86
C ARG A 548 27.96 -60.68 -26.84
N LEU A 549 28.27 -60.70 -28.15
CA LEU A 549 27.50 -61.29 -29.28
C LEU A 549 26.21 -60.54 -29.71
N ASP A 550 25.77 -60.63 -30.96
CA ASP A 550 26.45 -60.59 -32.27
C ASP A 550 25.36 -60.49 -33.37
N CYS A 551 25.75 -60.14 -34.60
CA CYS A 551 25.08 -60.32 -35.92
C CYS A 551 24.93 -59.05 -36.76
N ARG A 552 25.83 -58.91 -37.74
CA ARG A 552 25.55 -58.42 -39.10
C ARG A 552 25.50 -59.64 -40.04
N PRO A 553 24.73 -59.61 -41.14
CA PRO A 553 25.25 -59.13 -42.44
C PRO A 553 24.22 -58.26 -43.21
N GLY A 554 24.56 -57.58 -44.31
CA GLY A 554 25.84 -57.44 -45.03
C GLY A 554 25.73 -56.43 -46.19
N ALA A 555 26.80 -56.33 -47.00
CA ALA A 555 27.01 -55.69 -48.34
C ALA A 555 25.86 -54.88 -49.01
N GLY A 556 26.13 -53.80 -49.77
CA GLY A 556 27.36 -53.38 -50.46
C GLY A 556 27.07 -52.23 -51.47
N PRO A 557 28.00 -51.84 -52.37
CA PRO A 557 28.68 -50.53 -52.27
C PRO A 557 28.60 -49.63 -53.53
N ALA A 558 29.47 -48.59 -53.58
CA ALA A 558 29.86 -47.74 -54.73
C ALA A 558 28.83 -46.66 -55.19
N ASP A 559 29.20 -45.52 -55.78
CA ASP A 559 30.48 -44.79 -55.92
C ASP A 559 30.17 -43.33 -56.36
N GLY A 560 31.16 -42.42 -56.36
CA GLY A 560 31.16 -41.27 -57.28
C GLY A 560 31.18 -39.85 -56.69
N ALA A 561 32.31 -39.17 -56.90
CA ALA A 561 32.43 -37.70 -56.98
C ALA A 561 32.69 -37.32 -58.47
N PRO A 562 33.09 -36.08 -58.86
CA PRO A 562 32.69 -34.72 -58.45
C PRO A 562 32.31 -33.81 -59.65
N SER A 563 31.77 -32.61 -59.41
CA SER A 563 31.83 -31.35 -60.24
C SER A 563 30.67 -30.41 -59.84
N GLY A 564 30.66 -29.09 -60.04
CA GLY A 564 31.68 -28.14 -60.56
C GLY A 564 31.01 -27.00 -61.37
N ARG A 565 31.35 -25.73 -61.07
CA ARG A 565 30.90 -24.47 -61.77
C ARG A 565 29.38 -24.12 -61.63
N ALA A 566 28.92 -22.86 -61.78
CA ALA A 566 29.56 -21.53 -61.74
C ALA A 566 28.51 -20.40 -61.56
N LEU A 567 28.98 -19.20 -61.19
CA LEU A 567 28.52 -17.83 -61.55
C LEU A 567 27.08 -17.58 -62.05
N GLY A 568 26.37 -16.59 -61.48
CA GLY A 568 25.06 -16.19 -62.02
C GLY A 568 24.33 -14.94 -61.48
N ARG A 569 25.03 -13.81 -61.27
CA ARG A 569 24.51 -12.46 -60.88
C ARG A 569 24.05 -12.28 -59.42
#